data_AF-A0A8T3VB61-F1
#
_entry.id   AF-A0A8T3VB61-F1
#
_cell.length_a   1.000
_cell.length_b   1.000
_cell.length_c   1.000
_cell.angle_alpha   90.00
_cell.angle_beta   90.00
_cell.angle_gamma   90.00
#
_symmetry.space_group_name_H-M   'P 1'
#
loop_
_entity.id
_entity.type
_entity.pdbx_description
1 polymer ?
#
loop_
_entity_poly.entity_id
_entity_poly.type
_entity_poly.pdbx_seq_one_letter_code
_entity_poly.pdbx_strand_id
1 'polypeptide(L)'
;MQTVKLKRLLTDDNFHTGYSDITKYIASNDIFVKTGWIETRKIDASIRLNNIYFKINNNQELNAYDICDACILPVYNHGKSNEELIDILVYITKNCKTTAFLFEILITCVCAWINYLLTDKKKIDKMIGDLKMMSEIGFKEMWDHIQYKRYMGLIELKDEELHQREETISQQADALSQKDEELHQKDETIEKLLQYAPDSVKNDLKNIK
;
A
#
# COMPACT_ATOMS: atom_id res chain seq x y z
N MET A 1 54.25 -8.24 -31.89
CA MET A 1 52.91 -7.80 -31.43
C MET A 1 52.35 -8.86 -30.51
N GLN A 2 52.41 -8.61 -29.20
CA GLN A 2 51.92 -9.51 -28.15
C GLN A 2 50.43 -9.24 -27.92
N THR A 3 49.60 -10.24 -28.15
CA THR A 3 48.17 -10.20 -27.85
C THR A 3 47.99 -10.40 -26.36
N VAL A 4 47.72 -9.31 -25.62
CA VAL A 4 47.37 -9.36 -24.20
C VAL A 4 46.03 -10.06 -24.06
N LYS A 5 46.04 -11.34 -23.65
CA LYS A 5 44.85 -12.04 -23.19
C LYS A 5 44.51 -11.52 -21.80
N LEU A 6 43.48 -10.69 -21.69
CA LEU A 6 42.80 -10.38 -20.44
C LEU A 6 42.15 -11.67 -19.91
N LYS A 7 42.93 -12.43 -19.16
CA LYS A 7 42.47 -13.54 -18.34
C LYS A 7 41.68 -12.91 -17.19
N ARG A 8 40.35 -12.85 -17.32
CA ARG A 8 39.48 -12.54 -16.17
C ARG A 8 39.65 -13.69 -15.18
N LEU A 9 40.49 -13.45 -14.18
CA LEU A 9 40.46 -14.16 -12.91
C LEU A 9 39.07 -13.92 -12.32
N LEU A 10 38.15 -14.86 -12.60
CA LEU A 10 37.02 -15.10 -11.71
C LEU A 10 37.63 -15.86 -10.54
N THR A 11 38.06 -15.10 -9.53
CA THR A 11 38.33 -15.64 -8.22
C THR A 11 37.01 -16.13 -7.66
N ASP A 12 36.96 -17.42 -7.36
CA ASP A 12 35.96 -18.07 -6.53
C ASP A 12 35.80 -17.30 -5.22
N ASP A 13 34.83 -16.41 -5.13
CA ASP A 13 34.31 -15.90 -3.87
C ASP A 13 32.88 -15.38 -4.07
N ASN A 14 31.93 -16.27 -3.76
CA ASN A 14 30.58 -16.00 -3.27
C ASN A 14 29.67 -15.09 -4.10
N PHE A 15 29.21 -15.61 -5.24
CA PHE A 15 27.84 -15.31 -5.67
C PHE A 15 26.88 -16.12 -4.81
N HIS A 16 26.21 -15.48 -3.85
CA HIS A 16 25.05 -16.07 -3.18
C HIS A 16 23.86 -16.09 -4.14
N THR A 17 23.89 -17.00 -5.11
CA THR A 17 22.67 -17.56 -5.68
C THR A 17 22.22 -18.63 -4.70
N GLY A 18 21.09 -18.44 -4.03
CA GLY A 18 20.51 -19.48 -3.17
C GLY A 18 20.52 -20.84 -3.88
N TYR A 19 21.26 -21.79 -3.31
CA TYR A 19 21.33 -23.22 -3.64
C TYR A 19 20.86 -23.67 -5.03
N SER A 20 21.54 -23.24 -6.09
CA SER A 20 21.42 -23.88 -7.40
C SER A 20 22.74 -23.76 -8.14
N ASP A 21 23.44 -24.90 -8.25
CA ASP A 21 24.69 -25.00 -9.00
C ASP A 21 24.46 -24.57 -10.45
N ILE A 22 25.27 -23.63 -10.94
CA ILE A 22 25.31 -23.29 -12.36
C ILE A 22 25.92 -24.48 -13.10
N THR A 23 25.07 -25.35 -13.63
CA THR A 23 25.49 -26.62 -14.26
C THR A 23 25.89 -26.49 -15.73
N LYS A 24 25.66 -25.34 -16.38
CA LYS A 24 26.13 -25.12 -17.76
C LYS A 24 26.14 -23.66 -18.22
N TYR A 25 27.24 -23.27 -18.88
CA TYR A 25 27.34 -22.03 -19.67
C TYR A 25 27.45 -22.41 -21.16
N ILE A 26 26.53 -21.92 -21.99
CA ILE A 26 26.58 -22.12 -23.45
C ILE A 26 26.59 -20.74 -24.10
N ALA A 27 27.75 -20.33 -24.62
CA ALA A 27 27.86 -19.18 -25.51
C ALA A 27 27.57 -19.65 -26.94
N SER A 28 26.56 -19.10 -27.60
CA SER A 28 26.49 -19.16 -29.07
C SER A 28 25.64 -18.02 -29.65
N ASN A 29 26.25 -17.31 -30.59
CA ASN A 29 25.80 -16.13 -31.31
C ASN A 29 24.79 -16.43 -32.46
N ASP A 30 23.85 -17.38 -32.34
CA ASP A 30 23.00 -17.76 -33.49
C ASP A 30 21.48 -17.75 -33.24
N ILE A 31 20.80 -17.17 -34.24
CA ILE A 31 19.45 -16.56 -34.28
C ILE A 31 18.29 -17.57 -34.44
N PHE A 32 18.50 -18.87 -34.23
CA PHE A 32 17.43 -19.88 -34.36
C PHE A 32 16.89 -20.31 -32.99
N VAL A 33 15.76 -19.72 -32.59
CA VAL A 33 15.11 -19.93 -31.29
C VAL A 33 14.58 -21.36 -31.18
N LYS A 34 15.32 -22.23 -30.49
CA LYS A 34 14.79 -23.51 -29.99
C LYS A 34 13.76 -23.21 -28.89
N THR A 35 12.63 -23.91 -28.89
CA THR A 35 11.54 -23.77 -27.91
C THR A 35 11.99 -23.80 -26.45
N GLY A 36 13.03 -24.59 -26.13
CA GLY A 36 13.61 -24.62 -24.78
C GLY A 36 14.32 -23.33 -24.34
N TRP A 37 14.78 -22.47 -25.25
CA TRP A 37 15.39 -21.16 -24.90
C TRP A 37 14.36 -20.13 -24.42
N ILE A 38 13.11 -20.24 -24.88
CA ILE A 38 12.02 -19.37 -24.43
C ILE A 38 11.64 -19.77 -23.00
N GLU A 39 11.60 -21.07 -22.70
CA GLU A 39 11.32 -21.59 -21.37
C GLU A 39 12.40 -21.22 -20.36
N THR A 40 13.69 -21.34 -20.70
CA THR A 40 14.78 -20.92 -19.80
C THR A 40 14.72 -19.43 -19.48
N ARG A 41 14.46 -18.57 -20.47
CA ARG A 41 14.30 -17.12 -20.23
C ARG A 41 13.11 -16.80 -19.30
N LYS A 42 12.00 -17.55 -19.39
CA LYS A 42 10.84 -17.40 -18.50
C LYS A 42 11.16 -17.82 -17.07
N ILE A 43 11.88 -18.94 -16.91
CA ILE A 43 12.30 -19.45 -15.60
C ILE A 43 13.25 -18.44 -14.95
N ASP A 44 14.25 -17.95 -15.69
CA ASP A 44 15.22 -16.96 -15.20
C ASP A 44 14.56 -15.65 -14.79
N ALA A 45 13.60 -15.18 -15.58
CA ALA A 45 12.81 -13.99 -15.26
C ALA A 45 12.02 -14.13 -13.94
N SER A 46 11.36 -15.27 -13.75
CA SER A 46 10.57 -15.53 -12.53
C SER A 46 11.48 -15.60 -11.30
N ILE A 47 12.66 -16.21 -11.43
CA ILE A 47 13.67 -16.25 -10.36
C ILE A 47 14.15 -14.84 -10.00
N ARG A 48 14.47 -14.01 -11.01
CA ARG A 48 14.90 -12.62 -10.79
C ARG A 48 13.82 -11.79 -10.09
N LEU A 49 12.58 -11.89 -10.55
CA LEU A 49 11.45 -11.20 -9.94
C LEU A 49 11.23 -11.64 -8.48
N ASN A 50 11.31 -12.95 -8.21
CA ASN A 50 11.20 -13.48 -6.85
C ASN A 50 12.33 -13.00 -5.94
N ASN A 51 13.56 -12.87 -6.44
CA ASN A 51 14.69 -12.31 -5.68
C ASN A 51 14.46 -10.84 -5.34
N ILE A 52 13.95 -10.05 -6.28
CA ILE A 52 13.58 -8.64 -6.04
C ILE A 52 12.49 -8.57 -4.97
N TYR A 53 11.43 -9.36 -5.09
CA TYR A 53 10.37 -9.40 -4.08
C TYR A 53 10.86 -9.84 -2.71
N PHE A 54 11.73 -10.85 -2.66
CA PHE A 54 12.34 -11.29 -1.40
C PHE A 54 13.10 -10.14 -0.74
N LYS A 55 13.92 -9.39 -1.49
CA LYS A 55 14.66 -8.24 -0.94
C LYS A 55 13.72 -7.14 -0.46
N ILE A 56 12.72 -6.77 -1.24
CA ILE A 56 11.71 -5.77 -0.85
C ILE A 56 11.00 -6.18 0.44
N ASN A 57 10.50 -7.42 0.52
CA ASN A 57 9.77 -7.92 1.68
C ASN A 57 10.64 -8.02 2.94
N ASN A 58 11.95 -8.20 2.79
CA ASN A 58 12.92 -8.21 3.89
C ASN A 58 13.58 -6.84 4.12
N ASN A 59 13.08 -5.76 3.51
CA ASN A 59 13.60 -4.40 3.63
C ASN A 59 15.11 -4.28 3.29
N GLN A 60 15.57 -5.09 2.34
CA GLN A 60 16.94 -5.10 1.85
C GLN A 60 17.12 -4.11 0.68
N GLU A 61 18.32 -3.56 0.57
CA GLU A 61 18.65 -2.63 -0.51
C GLU A 61 18.85 -3.37 -1.84
N LEU A 62 18.19 -2.88 -2.90
CA LEU A 62 18.37 -3.34 -4.26
C LEU A 62 19.65 -2.73 -4.84
N ASN A 63 20.51 -3.59 -5.38
CA ASN A 63 21.75 -3.17 -6.04
C ASN A 63 21.49 -2.89 -7.54
N ALA A 64 22.53 -2.45 -8.26
CA ALA A 64 22.42 -2.12 -9.67
C ALA A 64 21.93 -3.29 -10.56
N TYR A 65 22.24 -4.53 -10.21
CA TYR A 65 21.77 -5.71 -10.95
C TYR A 65 20.28 -5.95 -10.74
N ASP A 66 19.79 -5.80 -9.51
CA ASP A 66 18.36 -5.92 -9.20
C ASP A 66 17.54 -4.88 -9.97
N ILE A 67 18.06 -3.65 -10.05
CA ILE A 67 17.43 -2.55 -10.78
C ILE A 67 17.43 -2.83 -12.29
N CYS A 68 18.57 -3.27 -12.84
CA CYS A 68 18.63 -3.70 -14.24
C CYS A 68 17.62 -4.81 -14.54
N ASP A 69 17.51 -5.81 -13.66
CA ASP A 69 16.58 -6.94 -13.80
C ASP A 69 15.12 -6.48 -13.76
N ALA A 70 14.77 -5.51 -12.92
CA ALA A 70 13.46 -4.87 -12.94
C ALA A 70 13.22 -4.12 -14.28
N CYS A 71 14.20 -3.34 -14.75
CA CYS A 71 14.06 -2.54 -15.97
C CYS A 71 13.89 -3.38 -17.24
N ILE A 72 14.49 -4.57 -17.29
CA ILE A 72 14.36 -5.47 -18.45
C ILE A 72 13.16 -6.42 -18.33
N LEU A 73 12.42 -6.37 -17.22
CA LEU A 73 11.30 -7.28 -16.97
C LEU A 73 10.33 -7.31 -18.17
N PRO A 74 9.84 -6.21 -18.75
CA PRO A 74 8.86 -6.29 -19.85
C PRO A 74 9.38 -6.93 -21.14
N VAL A 75 10.70 -7.08 -21.30
CA VAL A 75 11.32 -7.73 -22.46
C VAL A 75 11.12 -9.25 -22.42
N TYR A 76 11.01 -9.81 -21.22
CA TYR A 76 10.76 -11.23 -21.05
C TYR A 76 9.26 -11.51 -21.16
N ASN A 77 8.88 -12.54 -21.91
CA ASN A 77 7.48 -12.93 -22.06
C ASN A 77 7.04 -13.74 -20.82
N HIS A 78 6.41 -13.10 -19.84
CA HIS A 78 5.98 -13.77 -18.60
C HIS A 78 4.57 -14.36 -18.64
N GLY A 79 3.88 -14.29 -19.79
CA GLY A 79 2.44 -14.60 -19.86
C GLY A 79 1.56 -13.61 -19.08
N LYS A 80 2.09 -12.42 -18.78
CA LYS A 80 1.40 -11.31 -18.11
C LYS A 80 0.90 -10.30 -19.13
N SER A 81 -0.24 -9.66 -18.85
CA SER A 81 -0.70 -8.54 -19.66
C SER A 81 0.23 -7.33 -19.49
N ASN A 82 0.18 -6.40 -20.44
CA ASN A 82 0.91 -5.14 -20.35
C ASN A 82 0.57 -4.38 -19.04
N GLU A 83 -0.70 -4.40 -18.64
CA GLU A 83 -1.15 -3.72 -17.41
C GLU A 83 -0.60 -4.40 -16.16
N GLU A 84 -0.62 -5.74 -16.11
CA GLU A 84 -0.02 -6.49 -15.00
C GLU A 84 1.49 -6.22 -14.89
N LEU A 85 2.20 -6.10 -16.02
CA LEU A 85 3.62 -5.77 -16.02
C LEU A 85 3.88 -4.36 -15.46
N ILE A 86 3.07 -3.38 -15.86
CA ILE A 86 3.16 -2.04 -15.29
C ILE A 86 2.87 -2.05 -13.80
N ASP A 87 1.86 -2.77 -13.34
CA ASP A 87 1.53 -2.86 -11.92
C ASP A 87 2.68 -3.46 -11.11
N ILE A 88 3.36 -4.49 -11.65
CA ILE A 88 4.56 -5.09 -11.06
C ILE A 88 5.70 -4.06 -10.97
N LEU A 89 6.00 -3.36 -12.07
CA LEU A 89 7.09 -2.37 -12.09
C LEU A 89 6.83 -1.20 -11.14
N VAL A 90 5.59 -0.70 -11.11
CA VAL A 90 5.18 0.38 -10.21
C VAL A 90 5.27 -0.10 -8.76
N TYR A 91 4.87 -1.33 -8.46
CA TYR A 91 5.03 -1.90 -7.13
C TYR A 91 6.52 -1.97 -6.72
N ILE A 92 7.40 -2.50 -7.59
CA ILE A 92 8.83 -2.59 -7.31
C ILE A 92 9.39 -1.19 -7.03
N THR A 93 9.07 -0.22 -7.87
CA THR A 93 9.54 1.16 -7.74
C THR A 93 9.06 1.79 -6.43
N LYS A 94 7.80 1.59 -6.04
CA LYS A 94 7.25 2.19 -4.81
C LYS A 94 7.82 1.60 -3.52
N ASN A 95 8.30 0.35 -3.56
CA ASN A 95 8.68 -0.38 -2.36
C ASN A 95 10.18 -0.71 -2.29
N CYS A 96 10.96 -0.42 -3.34
CA CYS A 96 12.38 -0.68 -3.31
C CYS A 96 13.13 0.31 -2.42
N LYS A 97 14.14 -0.19 -1.71
CA LYS A 97 15.19 0.63 -1.11
C LYS A 97 16.42 0.55 -2.02
N THR A 98 16.93 1.67 -2.50
CA THR A 98 18.15 1.72 -3.32
C THR A 98 18.78 3.12 -3.24
N THR A 99 19.95 3.29 -3.84
CA THR A 99 20.62 4.61 -3.90
C THR A 99 19.83 5.58 -4.79
N ALA A 100 19.91 6.88 -4.53
CA ALA A 100 19.17 7.90 -5.29
C ALA A 100 19.42 7.81 -6.80
N PHE A 101 20.67 7.62 -7.21
CA PHE A 101 21.05 7.45 -8.62
C PHE A 101 20.36 6.23 -9.28
N LEU A 102 20.34 5.08 -8.60
CA LEU A 102 19.69 3.88 -9.12
C LEU A 102 18.17 4.02 -9.13
N PHE A 103 17.61 4.75 -8.17
CA PHE A 103 16.19 5.04 -8.11
C PHE A 103 15.72 5.91 -9.28
N GLU A 104 16.48 6.95 -9.63
CA GLU A 104 16.21 7.79 -10.81
C GLU A 104 16.25 6.98 -12.12
N ILE A 105 17.22 6.06 -12.25
CA ILE A 105 17.28 5.15 -13.39
C ILE A 105 16.01 4.29 -13.46
N LEU A 106 15.62 3.69 -12.33
CA LEU A 106 14.42 2.85 -12.26
C LEU A 106 13.16 3.65 -12.66
N ILE A 107 12.95 4.83 -12.08
CA ILE A 107 11.81 5.70 -12.41
C ILE A 107 11.79 6.04 -13.90
N THR A 108 12.94 6.41 -14.47
CA THR A 108 13.05 6.77 -15.88
C THR A 108 12.67 5.60 -16.78
N CYS A 109 13.19 4.41 -16.48
CA CYS A 109 12.86 3.19 -17.22
C CYS A 109 11.38 2.81 -17.09
N VAL A 110 10.80 2.86 -15.88
CA VAL A 110 9.39 2.54 -15.65
C VAL A 110 8.47 3.53 -16.35
N CYS A 111 8.80 4.83 -16.35
CA CYS A 111 8.06 5.83 -17.12
C CYS A 111 8.10 5.55 -18.64
N ALA A 112 9.24 5.10 -19.16
CA ALA A 112 9.36 4.70 -20.56
C ALA A 112 8.46 3.50 -20.88
N TRP A 113 8.46 2.49 -20.01
CA TRP A 113 7.59 1.31 -20.18
C TRP A 113 6.10 1.64 -20.07
N ILE A 114 5.69 2.52 -19.16
CA ILE A 114 4.31 2.97 -19.04
C ILE A 114 3.83 3.60 -20.36
N ASN A 115 4.64 4.50 -20.94
CA ASN A 115 4.32 5.11 -22.23
C ASN A 115 4.26 4.10 -23.38
N TYR A 116 5.10 3.07 -23.33
CA TYR A 116 5.20 2.08 -24.40
C TYR A 116 4.10 1.01 -24.33
N LEU A 117 3.73 0.58 -23.13
CA LEU A 117 2.86 -0.59 -22.91
C LEU A 117 1.39 -0.23 -22.71
N LEU A 118 1.09 0.97 -22.22
CA LEU A 118 -0.29 1.43 -22.03
C LEU A 118 -0.74 2.32 -23.19
N THR A 119 -2.06 2.38 -23.38
CA THR A 119 -2.71 3.21 -24.41
C THR A 119 -3.56 4.33 -23.83
N ASP A 120 -4.04 4.17 -22.59
CA ASP A 120 -4.84 5.19 -21.90
C ASP A 120 -3.96 6.36 -21.45
N LYS A 121 -4.01 7.45 -22.21
CA LYS A 121 -3.24 8.67 -21.96
C LYS A 121 -3.50 9.27 -20.57
N LYS A 122 -4.75 9.26 -20.07
CA LYS A 122 -5.05 9.81 -18.74
C LYS A 122 -4.40 8.98 -17.64
N LYS A 123 -4.42 7.65 -17.78
CA LYS A 123 -3.76 6.72 -16.86
C LYS A 123 -2.23 6.88 -16.90
N ILE A 124 -1.66 7.00 -18.09
CA ILE A 124 -0.23 7.26 -18.31
C ILE A 124 0.21 8.54 -17.60
N ASP A 125 -0.45 9.66 -17.90
CA ASP A 125 -0.09 10.98 -17.35
C ASP A 125 -0.15 10.97 -15.82
N LYS A 126 -1.18 10.33 -15.24
CA LYS A 126 -1.31 10.15 -13.78
C LYS A 126 -0.15 9.33 -13.19
N MET A 127 0.12 8.14 -13.74
CA MET A 127 1.15 7.25 -13.21
C MET A 127 2.55 7.86 -13.31
N ILE A 128 2.86 8.54 -14.42
CA ILE A 128 4.15 9.22 -14.59
C ILE A 128 4.27 10.42 -13.65
N GLY A 129 3.19 11.19 -13.48
CA GLY A 129 3.16 12.28 -12.50
C GLY A 129 3.46 11.79 -11.09
N ASP A 130 2.79 10.70 -10.68
CA ASP A 130 3.03 10.07 -9.37
C ASP A 130 4.49 9.62 -9.21
N LEU A 131 5.07 8.97 -10.23
CA LEU A 131 6.45 8.47 -10.20
C LEU A 131 7.50 9.59 -10.19
N LYS A 132 7.31 10.67 -10.96
CA LYS A 132 8.25 11.80 -11.00
C LYS A 132 8.28 12.59 -9.71
N MET A 133 7.12 12.74 -9.05
CA MET A 133 7.09 13.32 -7.70
C MET A 133 7.94 12.51 -6.72
N MET A 134 8.11 11.19 -6.93
CA MET A 134 8.99 10.36 -6.10
C MET A 134 10.48 10.61 -6.32
N SER A 135 10.88 11.01 -7.53
CA SER A 135 12.28 11.38 -7.80
C SER A 135 12.64 12.78 -7.30
N GLU A 136 11.69 13.71 -7.29
CA GLU A 136 11.96 15.12 -7.00
C GLU A 136 11.94 15.44 -5.49
N ILE A 137 11.22 14.66 -4.70
CA ILE A 137 11.07 14.84 -3.25
C ILE A 137 11.72 13.62 -2.59
N GLY A 138 12.71 13.84 -1.71
CA GLY A 138 13.42 12.75 -1.02
C GLY A 138 12.45 11.70 -0.46
N PHE A 139 12.83 10.42 -0.56
CA PHE A 139 11.99 9.26 -0.20
C PHE A 139 11.35 9.39 1.19
N LYS A 140 12.07 10.00 2.14
CA LYS A 140 11.60 10.24 3.50
C LYS A 140 10.46 11.26 3.53
N GLU A 141 10.67 12.42 2.93
CA GLU A 141 9.68 13.50 2.86
C GLU A 141 8.42 13.06 2.09
N MET A 142 8.58 12.24 1.06
CA MET A 142 7.46 11.65 0.33
C MET A 142 6.72 10.59 1.17
N TRP A 143 7.44 9.70 1.84
CA TRP A 143 6.82 8.69 2.70
C TRP A 143 6.04 9.36 3.84
N ASP A 144 6.61 10.41 4.43
CA ASP A 144 5.95 11.23 5.45
C ASP A 144 4.68 11.90 4.88
N HIS A 145 4.71 12.39 3.63
CA HIS A 145 3.52 12.95 2.98
C HIS A 145 2.43 11.90 2.70
N ILE A 146 2.81 10.71 2.23
CA ILE A 146 1.87 9.60 1.97
C ILE A 146 1.24 9.12 3.27
N GLN A 147 2.04 8.96 4.33
CA GLN A 147 1.54 8.59 5.66
C GLN A 147 0.62 9.69 6.20
N TYR A 148 1.00 10.96 6.07
CA TYR A 148 0.18 12.10 6.45
C TYR A 148 -1.20 12.07 5.76
N LYS A 149 -1.25 11.89 4.43
CA LYS A 149 -2.53 11.75 3.71
C LYS A 149 -3.38 10.59 4.21
N ARG A 150 -2.76 9.46 4.54
CA ARG A 150 -3.47 8.29 5.08
C ARG A 150 -4.05 8.57 6.47
N TYR A 151 -3.30 9.26 7.32
CA TYR A 151 -3.79 9.69 8.63
C TYR A 151 -4.93 10.70 8.52
N MET A 152 -4.84 11.65 7.59
CA MET A 152 -5.92 12.62 7.36
C MET A 152 -7.24 11.93 6.96
N GLY A 153 -7.21 10.96 6.03
CA GLY A 153 -8.42 10.21 5.68
C GLY A 153 -8.98 9.35 6.82
N LEU A 154 -8.13 8.86 7.73
CA LEU A 154 -8.57 8.18 8.95
C LEU A 154 -9.22 9.14 9.95
N ILE A 155 -8.70 10.37 10.07
CA ILE A 155 -9.28 11.42 10.92
C ILE A 155 -10.65 11.81 10.38
N GLU A 156 -10.79 12.05 9.07
CA GLU A 156 -12.07 12.39 8.44
C GLU A 156 -13.14 11.32 8.70
N LEU A 157 -12.79 10.04 8.53
CA LEU A 157 -13.69 8.92 8.86
C LEU A 157 -14.08 8.90 10.34
N LYS A 158 -13.15 9.21 11.25
CA LYS A 158 -13.42 9.22 12.69
C LYS A 158 -14.25 10.42 13.11
N ASP A 159 -14.05 11.57 12.49
CA ASP A 159 -14.88 12.76 12.70
C ASP A 159 -16.32 12.49 12.23
N GLU A 160 -16.49 11.80 11.11
CA GLU A 160 -17.82 11.44 10.60
C GLU A 160 -18.52 10.41 11.51
N GLU A 161 -17.79 9.42 12.05
CA GLU A 161 -18.30 8.52 13.09
C GLU A 161 -18.68 9.26 14.39
N LEU A 162 -17.88 10.24 14.81
CA LEU A 162 -18.17 11.06 16.00
C LEU A 162 -19.42 11.89 15.80
N HIS A 163 -19.58 12.51 14.63
CA HIS A 163 -20.74 13.33 14.33
C HIS A 163 -22.05 12.52 14.41
N GLN A 164 -22.07 11.30 13.86
CA GLN A 164 -23.22 10.40 13.97
C GLN A 164 -23.55 10.01 15.42
N ARG A 165 -22.53 9.85 16.27
CA ARG A 165 -22.74 9.59 17.71
C ARG A 165 -23.31 10.79 18.44
N GLU A 166 -22.84 12.00 18.11
CA GLU A 166 -23.37 13.24 18.69
C GLU A 166 -24.86 13.42 18.36
N GLU A 167 -25.26 13.16 17.10
CA GLU A 167 -26.67 13.18 16.72
C GLU A 167 -27.50 12.17 17.54
N THR A 168 -26.97 10.96 17.75
CA THR A 168 -27.64 9.93 18.54
C THR A 168 -27.80 10.36 20.01
N ILE A 169 -26.77 10.97 20.59
CA ILE A 169 -26.82 11.47 21.98
C ILE A 169 -27.84 12.61 22.09
N SER A 170 -27.88 13.52 21.11
CA SER A 170 -28.86 14.61 21.10
C SER A 170 -30.29 14.08 21.09
N GLN A 171 -30.59 13.08 20.24
CA GLN A 171 -31.91 12.46 20.20
C GLN A 171 -32.27 11.78 21.52
N GLN A 172 -31.31 11.14 22.20
CA GLN A 172 -31.53 10.54 23.52
C GLN A 172 -31.78 11.59 24.61
N ALA A 173 -31.07 12.72 24.57
CA ALA A 173 -31.27 13.83 25.50
C ALA A 173 -32.68 14.43 25.34
N ASP A 174 -33.14 14.64 24.11
CA ASP A 174 -34.51 15.12 23.84
C ASP A 174 -35.57 14.13 24.38
N ALA A 175 -35.35 12.82 24.19
CA ALA A 175 -36.24 11.80 24.71
C ALA A 175 -36.27 11.75 26.24
N LEU A 176 -35.13 11.98 26.90
CA LEU A 176 -35.06 12.10 28.37
C LEU A 176 -35.81 13.33 28.86
N SER A 177 -35.63 14.49 28.21
CA SER A 177 -36.35 15.71 28.56
C SER A 177 -37.87 15.53 28.48
N GLN A 178 -38.36 14.84 27.44
CA GLN A 178 -39.79 14.53 27.32
C GLN A 178 -40.28 13.64 28.46
N LYS A 179 -39.49 12.63 28.86
CA LYS A 179 -39.83 11.75 29.98
C LYS A 179 -39.82 12.47 31.34
N ASP A 180 -38.89 13.37 31.56
CA ASP A 180 -38.86 14.19 32.77
C ASP A 180 -40.09 15.08 32.87
N GLU A 181 -40.55 15.64 31.75
CA GLU A 181 -41.77 16.43 31.71
C GLU A 181 -43.03 15.59 31.96
N GLU A 182 -43.10 14.37 31.41
CA GLU A 182 -44.16 13.41 31.75
C GLU A 182 -44.16 13.03 33.24
N LEU A 183 -42.99 12.80 33.83
CA LEU A 183 -42.85 12.52 35.27
C LEU A 183 -43.34 13.70 36.09
N HIS A 184 -42.95 14.92 35.73
CA HIS A 184 -43.39 16.12 36.43
C HIS A 184 -44.91 16.28 36.41
N GLN A 185 -45.56 16.06 35.26
CA GLN A 185 -47.02 16.09 35.14
C GLN A 185 -47.71 15.02 36.00
N LYS A 186 -47.11 13.82 36.10
CA LYS A 186 -47.60 12.75 36.97
C LYS A 186 -47.46 13.14 38.44
N ASP A 187 -46.34 13.72 38.85
CA ASP A 187 -46.13 14.20 40.21
C ASP A 187 -47.16 15.27 40.60
N GLU A 188 -47.42 16.26 39.73
CA GLU A 188 -48.48 17.25 39.95
C GLU A 188 -49.87 16.61 40.11
N THR A 189 -50.14 15.57 39.31
CA THR A 189 -51.41 14.83 39.38
C THR A 189 -51.54 14.08 40.71
N ILE A 190 -50.46 13.44 41.15
CA ILE A 190 -50.40 12.76 42.46
C ILE A 190 -50.61 13.77 43.59
N GLU A 191 -49.96 14.94 43.54
CA GLU A 191 -50.16 15.99 44.55
C GLU A 191 -51.63 16.48 44.59
N LYS A 192 -52.25 16.70 43.42
CA LYS A 192 -53.67 17.08 43.34
C LYS A 192 -54.56 16.00 43.95
N LEU A 193 -54.33 14.72 43.64
CA LEU A 193 -55.12 13.61 44.22
C LEU A 193 -54.91 13.49 45.74
N LEU A 194 -53.69 13.73 46.23
CA LEU A 194 -53.38 13.71 47.65
C LEU A 194 -54.10 14.80 48.45
N GLN A 195 -54.44 15.94 47.85
CA GLN A 195 -55.23 16.98 48.54
C GLN A 195 -56.60 16.44 49.00
N TYR A 196 -57.21 15.55 48.21
CA TYR A 196 -58.51 14.92 48.50
C TYR A 196 -58.40 13.63 49.32
N ALA A 197 -57.19 13.18 49.67
CA ALA A 197 -56.98 11.95 50.42
C ALA A 197 -57.22 12.11 51.94
N PRO A 198 -57.67 11.06 52.65
CA PRO A 198 -57.78 11.04 54.11
C PRO A 198 -56.44 11.26 54.83
N ASP A 199 -56.47 11.83 56.03
CA ASP A 199 -55.27 12.22 56.78
C ASP A 199 -54.34 11.03 57.16
N SER A 200 -54.89 9.82 57.27
CA SER A 200 -54.10 8.59 57.48
C SER A 200 -53.12 8.34 56.33
N VAL A 201 -53.58 8.50 55.08
CA VAL A 201 -52.77 8.29 53.87
C VAL A 201 -51.70 9.38 53.70
N LYS A 202 -52.03 10.63 54.08
CA LYS A 202 -51.08 11.75 54.05
C LYS A 202 -49.93 11.57 55.05
N ASN A 203 -50.21 10.98 56.22
CA ASN A 203 -49.20 10.71 57.24
C ASN A 203 -48.29 9.54 56.87
N ASP A 204 -48.80 8.49 56.22
CA ASP A 204 -47.99 7.37 55.76
C ASP A 204 -46.99 7.79 54.67
N LEU A 205 -47.39 8.66 53.74
CA LEU A 205 -46.51 9.17 52.67
C LEU A 205 -45.38 10.07 53.18
N LYS A 206 -45.61 10.83 54.25
CA LYS A 206 -44.58 11.65 54.91
C LYS A 206 -43.50 10.84 55.62
N ASN A 207 -43.79 9.59 55.97
CA ASN A 207 -42.84 8.67 56.60
C ASN A 207 -42.00 7.86 55.59
N ILE A 208 -42.32 7.96 54.28
CA ILE A 208 -41.63 7.23 53.19
C ILE A 208 -40.61 8.11 52.45
N LYS A 209 -40.82 9.44 52.39
CA LYS A 209 -39.82 10.41 51.88
C LYS A 209 -38.74 10.67 52.93
#